data_AF-A0A8S1M165-F1
#
_entry.id   AF-A0A8S1M165-F1
#
_cell.length_a   1.000
_cell.length_b   1.000
_cell.length_c   1.000
_cell.angle_alpha   90.00
_cell.angle_beta   90.00
_cell.angle_gamma   90.00
#
_symmetry.space_group_name_H-M   'P 1'
#
loop_
_entity.id
_entity.type
_entity.pdbx_description
1 polymer ?
#
loop_
_entity_poly.entity_id
_entity_poly.type
_entity_poly.pdbx_seq_one_letter_code
_entity_poly.pdbx_strand_id
1 'polypeptide(L)'
;MLTLENFNQISFKPPIINSPRSIKACQICGVLPEELIRISIKELKLRNPDLRLNKQGWKIMWKHHEFRRQETLELCLQKRLFIIQTGQEEDQIHNQKSESEFQMQSAFDQQEIHKIQERTKRELLQMQHVQKLQQEINEKNLKKQQKRQQIEQERQQEQLLKKLKSEQDQMRRDQEKQLNEQLEQQKQKQIAQEQYQKELEKVQQGIKRQQELQEECKRKDEEKKIKLQQFRQELKNKELQHEQELLYKKELLQYKEKQRLFKQNQKQLERTKASKQAQEELNKKLRQVKELQQNKILKMQEEYQNKQNLSENQQKLFEQAKHFKTIEVQKKIQQQKEKMQQSAEKCRSQQVIKLETNIEKQKKKNERIKFIQELKNIEHLKKIEKQGEEEKEQKQKIEELKNINKDQRVELNQKIILKDFKIKEKQLEKKQLLEQIKLQGNSKMKNKKLALEKLYQKQLMERQFLKACFDEKLKWNESLKISPSEDKYDNELDLKPSTAITKDSLNIPRVQAQVNKNLENDEKKIIEILKNPQKKQELNELEERQLQEMIQLIEYEQQLEEERERILFQIENYKEQTRLEKIFSIERKEAQKNIENLQKKHEHQIEVLLFT
;
A
#
# COMPACT_ATOMS: atom_id res chain seq x y z
N MET A 1 -30.84 8.19 46.91
CA MET A 1 -30.38 6.93 46.30
C MET A 1 -29.49 7.25 45.11
N LEU A 2 -28.27 6.73 45.09
CA LEU A 2 -27.29 6.88 44.02
C LEU A 2 -27.50 5.77 43.00
N THR A 3 -27.80 6.19 41.78
CA THR A 3 -28.08 5.40 40.58
C THR A 3 -26.98 5.65 39.55
N LEU A 4 -26.95 4.86 38.47
CA LEU A 4 -26.04 5.08 37.33
C LEU A 4 -26.19 6.47 36.67
N GLU A 5 -27.31 7.17 36.84
CA GLU A 5 -27.55 8.49 36.23
C GLU A 5 -27.08 9.66 37.09
N ASN A 6 -27.03 9.49 38.43
CA ASN A 6 -26.80 10.58 39.37
C ASN A 6 -25.65 10.34 40.36
N PHE A 7 -24.85 9.27 40.18
CA PHE A 7 -23.67 9.07 41.00
C PHE A 7 -22.55 10.05 40.65
N ASN A 8 -21.76 10.43 41.65
CA ASN A 8 -20.62 11.31 41.43
C ASN A 8 -19.47 10.52 40.80
N GLN A 9 -19.27 10.72 39.50
CA GLN A 9 -18.24 10.02 38.71
C GLN A 9 -16.81 10.33 39.16
N ILE A 10 -16.56 11.29 40.04
CA ILE A 10 -15.22 11.69 40.50
C ILE A 10 -14.94 11.21 41.93
N SER A 11 -15.98 10.86 42.70
CA SER A 11 -15.86 10.52 44.12
C SER A 11 -15.67 9.02 44.32
N PHE A 12 -14.59 8.64 45.01
CA PHE A 12 -14.34 7.27 45.49
C PHE A 12 -15.01 6.95 46.83
N LYS A 13 -15.80 7.87 47.40
CA LYS A 13 -16.47 7.63 48.69
C LYS A 13 -17.61 6.60 48.51
N PRO A 14 -17.58 5.45 49.23
CA PRO A 14 -18.68 4.50 49.22
C PRO A 14 -19.90 5.05 50.00
N PRO A 15 -21.13 4.62 49.65
CA PRO A 15 -21.47 3.79 48.50
C PRO A 15 -21.45 4.62 47.20
N ILE A 16 -20.80 4.10 46.16
CA ILE A 16 -20.68 4.78 44.86
C ILE A 16 -22.04 4.74 44.14
N ILE A 17 -22.64 3.56 44.11
CA ILE A 17 -23.98 3.29 43.61
C ILE A 17 -24.68 2.44 44.65
N ASN A 18 -25.90 2.81 45.07
CA ASN A 18 -26.68 2.05 46.06
C ASN A 18 -28.08 1.65 45.57
N SER A 19 -28.42 1.96 44.32
CA SER A 19 -29.67 1.49 43.71
C SER A 19 -29.56 0.01 43.32
N PRO A 20 -30.42 -0.90 43.83
CA PRO A 20 -30.37 -2.33 43.50
C PRO A 20 -30.45 -2.61 42.00
N ARG A 21 -31.27 -1.84 41.27
CA ARG A 21 -31.39 -1.96 39.81
C ARG A 21 -30.09 -1.57 39.10
N SER A 22 -29.43 -0.51 39.57
CA SER A 22 -28.12 -0.11 39.06
C SER A 22 -27.03 -1.12 39.39
N ILE A 23 -27.03 -1.69 40.60
CA ILE A 23 -26.08 -2.73 41.01
C ILE A 23 -26.29 -3.99 40.16
N LYS A 24 -27.53 -4.43 39.96
CA LYS A 24 -27.87 -5.58 39.10
C LYS A 24 -27.44 -5.33 37.64
N ALA A 25 -27.59 -4.11 37.13
CA ALA A 25 -27.10 -3.75 35.80
C ALA A 25 -25.58 -3.89 35.67
N CYS A 26 -24.81 -3.38 36.66
CA CYS A 26 -23.36 -3.55 36.70
C CYS A 26 -22.96 -5.03 36.77
N GLN A 27 -23.65 -5.83 37.58
CA GLN A 27 -23.42 -7.29 37.68
C GLN A 27 -23.66 -8.01 36.35
N ILE A 28 -24.74 -7.68 35.63
CA ILE A 28 -25.03 -8.26 34.30
C ILE A 28 -23.94 -7.90 33.29
N CYS A 29 -23.41 -6.67 33.35
CA CYS A 29 -22.31 -6.25 32.50
C CYS A 29 -20.94 -6.82 32.92
N GLY A 30 -20.81 -7.45 34.09
CA GLY A 30 -19.54 -7.92 34.63
C GLY A 30 -18.60 -6.79 35.05
N VAL A 31 -19.15 -5.67 35.51
CA VAL A 31 -18.40 -4.43 35.83
C VAL A 31 -18.60 -4.08 37.30
N LEU A 32 -17.52 -3.67 37.97
CA LEU A 32 -17.61 -3.20 39.36
C LEU A 32 -18.02 -1.71 39.41
N PRO A 33 -18.88 -1.26 40.36
CA PRO A 33 -19.23 0.16 40.49
C PRO A 33 -18.03 1.11 40.58
N GLU A 34 -16.93 0.64 41.17
CA GLU A 34 -15.64 1.34 41.30
C GLU A 34 -14.99 1.63 39.94
N GLU A 35 -15.21 0.79 38.93
CA GLU A 35 -14.65 0.93 37.59
C GLU A 35 -15.33 2.03 36.78
N LEU A 36 -16.55 2.41 37.17
CA LEU A 36 -17.31 3.49 36.54
C LEU A 36 -16.86 4.89 37.00
N ILE A 37 -15.99 4.97 38.02
CA ILE A 37 -15.42 6.22 38.50
C ILE A 37 -14.28 6.67 37.58
N ARG A 38 -14.28 7.97 37.27
CA ARG A 38 -13.23 8.66 36.56
C ARG A 38 -11.97 8.76 37.44
N ILE A 39 -10.97 7.95 37.10
CA ILE A 39 -9.65 7.98 37.73
C ILE A 39 -8.79 9.13 37.20
N SER A 40 -7.92 9.66 38.05
CA SER A 40 -6.93 10.67 37.63
C SER A 40 -5.71 10.04 36.94
N ILE A 41 -4.96 10.83 36.17
CA ILE A 41 -3.69 10.36 35.56
C ILE A 41 -2.70 9.87 36.65
N LYS A 42 -2.70 10.49 37.83
CA LYS A 42 -1.82 10.08 38.95
C LYS A 42 -2.18 8.69 39.46
N GLU A 43 -3.47 8.40 39.54
CA GLU A 43 -3.97 7.10 40.01
C GLU A 43 -3.78 6.01 38.95
N LEU A 44 -4.02 6.33 37.67
CA LEU A 44 -3.75 5.41 36.56
C LEU A 44 -2.27 4.98 36.51
N LYS A 45 -1.35 5.89 36.83
CA LYS A 45 0.08 5.60 37.01
C LYS A 45 0.35 4.64 38.16
N LEU A 46 -0.35 4.82 39.28
CA LEU A 46 -0.21 3.98 40.46
C LEU A 46 -0.68 2.55 40.18
N ARG A 47 -1.77 2.39 39.41
CA ARG A 47 -2.30 1.08 39.02
C ARG A 47 -1.41 0.33 38.01
N ASN A 48 -0.60 1.04 37.23
CA ASN A 48 0.25 0.45 36.18
C ASN A 48 1.71 0.89 36.34
N PRO A 49 2.39 0.51 37.44
CA PRO A 49 3.74 1.00 37.74
C PRO A 49 4.80 0.52 36.75
N ASP A 50 4.57 -0.61 36.08
CA ASP A 50 5.51 -1.22 35.13
C ASP A 50 5.59 -0.45 33.80
N LEU A 51 4.55 0.33 33.47
CA LEU A 51 4.50 1.10 32.23
C LEU A 51 5.34 2.38 32.35
N ARG A 52 6.55 2.36 31.80
CA ARG A 52 7.42 3.56 31.71
C ARG A 52 7.02 4.48 30.56
N LEU A 53 5.80 5.01 30.60
CA LEU A 53 5.29 5.95 29.59
C LEU A 53 5.72 7.39 29.87
N ASN A 54 5.95 8.17 28.80
CA ASN A 54 6.17 9.60 28.90
C ASN A 54 4.87 10.35 29.26
N LYS A 55 4.95 11.66 29.57
CA LYS A 55 3.78 12.49 29.95
C LYS A 55 2.64 12.44 28.93
N GLN A 56 2.94 12.25 27.65
CA GLN A 56 1.94 12.18 26.58
C GLN A 56 1.30 10.79 26.47
N GLY A 57 2.11 9.72 26.58
CA GLY A 57 1.63 8.35 26.63
C GLY A 57 0.63 8.14 27.76
N TRP A 58 0.90 8.71 28.94
CA TRP A 58 -0.05 8.71 30.06
C TRP A 58 -1.35 9.47 29.76
N LYS A 59 -1.30 10.58 29.02
CA LYS A 59 -2.52 11.30 28.59
C LYS A 59 -3.34 10.47 27.61
N ILE A 60 -2.69 9.79 26.66
CA ILE A 60 -3.37 8.93 25.67
C ILE A 60 -4.01 7.73 26.37
N MET A 61 -3.24 7.04 27.21
CA MET A 61 -3.73 5.90 27.98
C MET A 61 -4.90 6.29 28.89
N TRP A 62 -4.83 7.47 29.52
CA TRP A 62 -5.93 8.01 30.30
C TRP A 62 -7.17 8.35 29.45
N LYS A 63 -7.00 8.95 28.26
CA LYS A 63 -8.11 9.18 27.32
C LYS A 63 -8.77 7.88 26.89
N HIS A 64 -7.97 6.87 26.55
CA HIS A 64 -8.47 5.55 26.18
C HIS A 64 -9.24 4.90 27.34
N HIS A 65 -8.71 4.96 28.56
CA HIS A 65 -9.40 4.46 29.74
C HIS A 65 -10.70 5.23 30.03
N GLU A 66 -10.72 6.55 29.86
CA GLU A 66 -11.93 7.37 30.03
C GLU A 66 -12.98 7.04 28.98
N PHE A 67 -12.57 6.82 27.72
CA PHE A 67 -13.46 6.40 26.65
C PHE A 67 -14.08 5.03 26.93
N ARG A 68 -13.26 4.04 27.30
CA ARG A 68 -13.74 2.69 27.68
C ARG A 68 -14.68 2.75 28.87
N ARG A 69 -14.39 3.58 29.87
CA ARG A 69 -15.29 3.82 31.02
C ARG A 69 -16.65 4.37 30.58
N GLN A 70 -16.67 5.33 29.65
CA GLN A 70 -17.91 5.90 29.11
C GLN A 70 -18.75 4.86 28.37
N GLU A 71 -18.13 4.06 27.50
CA GLU A 71 -18.81 2.94 26.81
C GLU A 71 -19.42 1.96 27.81
N THR A 72 -18.64 1.57 28.83
CA THR A 72 -19.10 0.66 29.88
C THR A 72 -20.25 1.25 30.70
N LEU A 73 -20.18 2.55 31.02
CA LEU A 73 -21.25 3.26 31.74
C LEU A 73 -22.54 3.29 30.92
N GLU A 74 -22.45 3.58 29.62
CA GLU A 74 -23.58 3.58 28.70
C GLU A 74 -24.23 2.20 28.60
N LEU A 75 -23.42 1.14 28.49
CA LEU A 75 -23.92 -0.23 28.50
C LEU A 75 -24.65 -0.57 29.81
N CYS A 76 -24.10 -0.16 30.96
CA CYS A 76 -24.76 -0.34 32.26
C CYS A 76 -26.08 0.45 32.35
N LEU A 77 -26.14 1.66 31.78
CA LEU A 77 -27.38 2.45 31.72
C LEU A 77 -28.45 1.75 30.88
N GLN A 78 -28.08 1.22 29.71
CA GLN A 78 -28.99 0.45 28.86
C GLN A 78 -29.51 -0.80 29.59
N LYS A 79 -28.63 -1.56 30.26
CA LYS A 79 -29.06 -2.73 31.05
C LYS A 79 -29.94 -2.37 32.24
N ARG A 80 -29.70 -1.22 32.89
CA ARG A 80 -30.60 -0.71 33.93
C ARG A 80 -31.98 -0.39 33.37
N LEU A 81 -32.06 0.26 32.22
CA LEU A 81 -33.35 0.56 31.57
C LEU A 81 -34.10 -0.74 31.24
N PHE A 82 -33.40 -1.74 30.72
CA PHE A 82 -33.96 -3.07 30.48
C PHE A 82 -34.52 -3.70 31.76
N ILE A 83 -33.76 -3.70 32.87
CA ILE A 83 -34.25 -4.22 34.18
C ILE A 83 -35.49 -3.46 34.67
N ILE A 84 -35.55 -2.15 34.45
CA ILE A 84 -36.72 -1.34 34.83
C ILE A 84 -37.94 -1.75 34.00
N GLN A 85 -37.76 -1.96 32.70
CA GLN A 85 -38.82 -2.38 31.78
C GLN A 85 -39.31 -3.80 32.11
N THR A 86 -38.42 -4.78 32.25
CA THR A 86 -38.81 -6.16 32.57
C THR A 86 -39.40 -6.28 33.97
N GLY A 87 -38.89 -5.53 34.95
CA GLY A 87 -39.45 -5.52 36.30
C GLY A 87 -40.88 -4.94 36.35
N GLN A 88 -41.23 -4.02 35.45
CA GLN A 88 -42.60 -3.50 35.35
C GLN A 88 -43.58 -4.54 34.77
N GLU A 89 -43.10 -5.44 33.91
CA GLU A 89 -43.92 -6.53 33.35
C GLU A 89 -44.13 -7.65 34.39
N GLU A 90 -43.11 -7.97 35.18
CA GLU A 90 -43.23 -8.97 36.26
C GLU A 90 -44.13 -8.49 37.42
N ASP A 91 -44.05 -7.21 37.80
CA ASP A 91 -44.91 -6.62 38.85
C ASP A 91 -46.40 -6.52 38.40
N GLN A 92 -46.67 -6.45 37.08
CA GLN A 92 -48.05 -6.50 36.55
C GLN A 92 -48.62 -7.92 36.53
N ILE A 93 -47.79 -8.95 36.40
CA ILE A 93 -48.23 -10.36 36.44
C ILE A 93 -48.44 -10.83 37.89
N HIS A 94 -47.76 -10.24 38.87
CA HIS A 94 -47.88 -10.65 40.28
C HIS A 94 -48.94 -9.92 41.10
N ASN A 95 -49.50 -8.80 40.62
CA ASN A 95 -50.59 -8.07 41.29
C ASN A 95 -52.01 -8.43 40.80
N GLN A 96 -52.18 -9.46 39.97
CA GLN A 96 -53.49 -10.05 39.62
C GLN A 96 -53.81 -11.34 40.39
N LYS A 97 -53.24 -11.50 41.59
CA LYS A 97 -53.61 -12.56 42.55
C LYS A 97 -53.72 -12.02 43.99
N SER A 98 -54.53 -10.98 44.19
CA SER A 98 -55.17 -10.71 45.49
C SER A 98 -56.30 -9.70 45.28
N GLU A 99 -57.52 -10.24 45.23
CA GLU A 99 -58.79 -9.52 45.23
C GLU A 99 -59.01 -8.67 46.49
N SER A 100 -60.02 -7.80 46.39
CA SER A 100 -60.63 -6.90 47.41
C SER A 100 -59.92 -5.55 47.60
N GLU A 101 -60.49 -4.37 47.30
CA GLU A 101 -61.86 -3.88 47.11
C GLU A 101 -61.78 -2.63 46.19
N PHE A 102 -62.44 -2.58 45.03
CA PHE A 102 -63.83 -2.15 44.84
C PHE A 102 -64.12 -0.71 45.33
N GLN A 103 -63.49 0.34 44.77
CA GLN A 103 -64.10 1.70 44.68
C GLN A 103 -63.29 2.84 43.98
N MET A 104 -62.29 2.57 43.13
CA MET A 104 -61.56 3.64 42.43
C MET A 104 -61.32 3.41 40.92
N GLN A 105 -62.18 2.63 40.26
CA GLN A 105 -62.00 2.27 38.84
C GLN A 105 -62.16 3.46 37.85
N SER A 106 -63.04 4.43 38.10
CA SER A 106 -63.37 5.41 37.04
C SER A 106 -62.32 6.51 36.80
N ALA A 107 -61.48 6.84 37.78
CA ALA A 107 -60.51 7.94 37.66
C ALA A 107 -59.11 7.45 37.20
N PHE A 108 -58.75 6.22 37.56
CA PHE A 108 -57.50 5.60 37.10
C PHE A 108 -57.58 5.18 35.64
N ASP A 109 -58.73 4.67 35.18
CA ASP A 109 -58.93 4.32 33.77
C ASP A 109 -58.78 5.53 32.84
N GLN A 110 -59.23 6.73 33.24
CA GLN A 110 -59.02 7.95 32.45
C GLN A 110 -57.54 8.39 32.42
N GLN A 111 -56.80 8.23 33.52
CA GLN A 111 -55.36 8.54 33.55
C GLN A 111 -54.53 7.51 32.80
N GLU A 112 -54.90 6.23 32.82
CA GLU A 112 -54.26 5.20 32.02
C GLU A 112 -54.57 5.38 30.54
N ILE A 113 -55.81 5.68 30.17
CA ILE A 113 -56.17 6.04 28.80
C ILE A 113 -55.36 7.25 28.33
N HIS A 114 -55.20 8.30 29.14
CA HIS A 114 -54.38 9.46 28.78
C HIS A 114 -52.89 9.11 28.62
N LYS A 115 -52.34 8.23 29.48
CA LYS A 115 -50.95 7.77 29.37
C LYS A 115 -50.73 6.87 28.15
N ILE A 116 -51.70 6.04 27.80
CA ILE A 116 -51.71 5.24 26.58
C ILE A 116 -51.79 6.17 25.36
N GLN A 117 -52.66 7.17 25.37
CA GLN A 117 -52.74 8.20 24.34
C GLN A 117 -51.44 9.00 24.20
N GLU A 118 -50.77 9.36 25.30
CA GLU A 118 -49.45 10.00 25.24
C GLU A 118 -48.36 9.08 24.69
N ARG A 119 -48.33 7.80 25.10
CA ARG A 119 -47.36 6.82 24.57
C ARG A 119 -47.55 6.61 23.08
N THR A 120 -48.78 6.33 22.66
CA THR A 120 -49.11 6.21 21.23
C THR A 120 -48.80 7.49 20.46
N LYS A 121 -49.03 8.67 21.03
CA LYS A 121 -48.63 9.96 20.40
C LYS A 121 -47.11 10.09 20.27
N ARG A 122 -46.32 9.69 21.27
CA ARG A 122 -44.85 9.70 21.20
C ARG A 122 -44.30 8.67 20.22
N GLU A 123 -44.85 7.46 20.22
CA GLU A 123 -44.52 6.41 19.26
C GLU A 123 -44.87 6.84 17.83
N LEU A 124 -46.02 7.48 17.65
CA LEU A 124 -46.44 8.02 16.35
C LEU A 124 -45.52 9.17 15.91
N LEU A 125 -45.06 10.04 16.82
CA LEU A 125 -44.06 11.07 16.51
C LEU A 125 -42.68 10.47 16.19
N GLN A 126 -42.24 9.44 16.90
CA GLN A 126 -40.99 8.74 16.61
C GLN A 126 -41.07 8.03 15.25
N MET A 127 -42.17 7.36 14.96
CA MET A 127 -42.42 6.72 13.68
C MET A 127 -42.46 7.75 12.55
N GLN A 128 -43.13 8.89 12.76
CA GLN A 128 -43.15 10.00 11.80
C GLN A 128 -41.75 10.60 11.59
N HIS A 129 -40.92 10.67 12.63
CA HIS A 129 -39.53 11.13 12.50
C HIS A 129 -38.68 10.14 11.71
N VAL A 130 -38.78 8.84 12.00
CA VAL A 130 -38.11 7.79 11.22
C VAL A 130 -38.58 7.82 9.76
N GLN A 131 -39.86 8.00 9.51
CA GLN A 131 -40.43 8.13 8.16
C GLN A 131 -39.88 9.36 7.43
N LYS A 132 -39.75 10.51 8.11
CA LYS A 132 -39.11 11.71 7.54
C LYS A 132 -37.63 11.48 7.24
N LEU A 133 -36.89 10.81 8.14
CA LEU A 133 -35.49 10.47 7.91
C LEU A 133 -35.34 9.53 6.70
N GLN A 134 -36.24 8.55 6.59
CA GLN A 134 -36.28 7.64 5.45
C GLN A 134 -36.59 8.39 4.15
N GLN A 135 -37.53 9.34 4.17
CA GLN A 135 -37.83 10.22 3.04
C GLN A 135 -36.62 11.09 2.66
N GLU A 136 -35.93 11.70 3.62
CA GLU A 136 -34.71 12.48 3.36
C GLU A 136 -33.59 11.64 2.76
N ILE A 137 -33.40 10.40 3.24
CA ILE A 137 -32.43 9.46 2.67
C ILE A 137 -32.82 9.12 1.23
N ASN A 138 -34.09 8.83 0.98
CA ASN A 138 -34.60 8.53 -0.36
C ASN A 138 -34.46 9.74 -1.29
N GLU A 139 -34.74 10.96 -0.83
CA GLU A 139 -34.55 12.19 -1.61
C GLU A 139 -33.08 12.46 -1.91
N LYS A 140 -32.18 12.26 -0.96
CA LYS A 140 -30.72 12.38 -1.18
C LYS A 140 -30.22 11.36 -2.19
N ASN A 141 -30.70 10.12 -2.09
CA ASN A 141 -30.36 9.06 -3.04
C ASN A 141 -30.93 9.38 -4.43
N LEU A 142 -32.17 9.86 -4.53
CA LEU A 142 -32.79 10.28 -5.78
C LEU A 142 -32.05 11.46 -6.41
N LYS A 143 -31.68 12.49 -5.64
CA LYS A 143 -30.87 13.62 -6.12
C LYS A 143 -29.50 13.16 -6.62
N LYS A 144 -28.86 12.21 -5.90
CA LYS A 144 -27.57 11.64 -6.33
C LYS A 144 -27.72 10.84 -7.63
N GLN A 145 -28.81 10.10 -7.79
CA GLN A 145 -29.12 9.37 -9.02
C GLN A 145 -29.42 10.31 -10.18
N GLN A 146 -30.23 11.36 -9.98
CA GLN A 146 -30.50 12.39 -10.98
C GLN A 146 -29.23 13.12 -11.41
N LYS A 147 -28.35 13.46 -10.47
CA LYS A 147 -27.05 14.07 -10.80
C LYS A 147 -26.16 13.14 -11.63
N ARG A 148 -26.17 11.83 -11.35
CA ARG A 148 -25.46 10.84 -12.19
C ARG A 148 -26.05 10.77 -13.59
N GLN A 149 -27.37 10.75 -13.72
CA GLN A 149 -28.06 10.77 -15.01
C GLN A 149 -27.79 12.05 -15.80
N GLN A 150 -27.74 13.21 -15.14
CA GLN A 150 -27.37 14.49 -15.78
C GLN A 150 -25.94 14.46 -16.31
N ILE A 151 -24.97 14.02 -15.50
CA ILE A 151 -23.58 13.89 -15.93
C ILE A 151 -23.44 12.91 -17.10
N GLU A 152 -24.21 11.82 -17.08
CA GLU A 152 -24.22 10.84 -18.17
C GLU A 152 -24.85 11.39 -19.46
N GLN A 153 -25.93 12.16 -19.35
CA GLN A 153 -26.55 12.88 -20.47
C GLN A 153 -25.59 13.94 -21.05
N GLU A 154 -24.90 14.70 -20.20
CA GLU A 154 -23.87 15.66 -20.63
C GLU A 154 -22.73 14.95 -21.37
N ARG A 155 -22.27 13.80 -20.86
CA ARG A 155 -21.24 12.98 -21.53
C ARG A 155 -21.71 12.46 -22.88
N GLN A 156 -22.97 12.04 -23.01
CA GLN A 156 -23.56 11.62 -24.28
C GLN A 156 -23.70 12.79 -25.27
N GLN A 157 -24.10 13.97 -24.81
CA GLN A 157 -24.16 15.18 -25.63
C GLN A 157 -22.78 15.63 -26.09
N GLU A 158 -21.77 15.55 -25.24
CA GLU A 158 -20.38 15.85 -25.58
C GLU A 158 -19.86 14.87 -26.64
N GLN A 159 -20.16 13.58 -26.51
CA GLN A 159 -19.83 12.57 -27.51
C GLN A 159 -20.51 12.84 -28.86
N LEU A 160 -21.78 13.25 -28.86
CA LEU A 160 -22.51 13.64 -30.07
C LEU A 160 -21.91 14.88 -30.72
N LEU A 161 -21.59 15.92 -29.95
CA LEU A 161 -20.91 17.12 -30.45
C LEU A 161 -19.54 16.79 -31.03
N LYS A 162 -18.80 15.88 -30.40
CA LYS A 162 -17.50 15.42 -30.89
C LYS A 162 -17.63 14.64 -32.20
N LYS A 163 -18.64 13.77 -32.34
CA LYS A 163 -18.95 13.07 -33.59
C LYS A 163 -19.36 14.05 -34.68
N LEU A 164 -20.26 14.98 -34.40
CA LEU A 164 -20.71 16.01 -35.35
C LEU A 164 -19.54 16.88 -35.83
N LYS A 165 -18.65 17.29 -34.93
CA LYS A 165 -17.44 18.06 -35.28
C LYS A 165 -16.48 17.24 -36.15
N SER A 166 -16.28 15.96 -35.82
CA SER A 166 -15.47 15.05 -36.63
C SER A 166 -16.05 14.85 -38.03
N GLU A 167 -17.38 14.72 -38.15
CA GLU A 167 -18.07 14.62 -39.43
C GLU A 167 -17.99 15.92 -40.24
N GLN A 168 -18.15 17.08 -39.61
CA GLN A 168 -17.93 18.38 -40.26
C GLN A 168 -16.49 18.55 -40.75
N ASP A 169 -15.50 18.16 -39.94
CA ASP A 169 -14.09 18.20 -40.33
C ASP A 169 -13.78 17.19 -41.44
N GLN A 170 -14.49 16.05 -41.49
CA GLN A 170 -14.37 15.08 -42.58
C GLN A 170 -15.01 15.61 -43.87
N MET A 171 -16.23 16.14 -43.80
CA MET A 171 -16.91 16.83 -44.90
C MET A 171 -16.08 17.98 -45.47
N ARG A 172 -15.44 18.80 -44.61
CA ARG A 172 -14.54 19.86 -45.07
C ARG A 172 -13.33 19.30 -45.82
N ARG A 173 -12.71 18.23 -45.30
CA ARG A 173 -11.57 17.58 -45.96
C ARG A 173 -11.97 16.97 -47.30
N ASP A 174 -13.16 16.40 -47.39
CA ASP A 174 -13.65 15.80 -48.64
C ASP A 174 -14.05 16.88 -49.67
N GLN A 175 -14.65 17.99 -49.24
CA GLN A 175 -14.89 19.16 -50.11
C GLN A 175 -13.59 19.81 -50.60
N GLU A 176 -12.58 19.91 -49.74
CA GLU A 176 -11.26 20.44 -50.11
C GLU A 176 -10.53 19.51 -51.09
N LYS A 177 -10.63 18.19 -50.89
CA LYS A 177 -10.14 17.19 -51.85
C LYS A 177 -10.83 17.31 -53.21
N GLN A 178 -12.16 17.38 -53.23
CA GLN A 178 -12.92 17.53 -54.48
C GLN A 178 -12.57 18.83 -55.21
N LEU A 179 -12.40 19.95 -54.48
CA LEU A 179 -12.01 21.22 -55.07
C LEU A 179 -10.57 21.16 -55.65
N ASN A 180 -9.66 20.49 -54.95
CA ASN A 180 -8.29 20.29 -55.42
C ASN A 180 -8.23 19.38 -56.65
N GLU A 181 -9.00 18.28 -56.67
CA GLU A 181 -9.12 17.41 -57.84
C GLU A 181 -9.70 18.16 -59.04
N GLN A 182 -10.71 19.01 -58.84
CA GLN A 182 -11.26 19.85 -59.92
C GLN A 182 -10.23 20.87 -60.44
N LEU A 183 -9.47 21.50 -59.56
CA LEU A 183 -8.39 22.43 -59.93
C LEU A 183 -7.26 21.71 -60.67
N GLU A 184 -6.92 20.50 -60.26
CA GLU A 184 -5.89 19.69 -60.90
C GLU A 184 -6.34 19.20 -62.28
N GLN A 185 -7.59 18.77 -62.42
CA GLN A 185 -8.18 18.46 -63.73
C GLN A 185 -8.25 19.68 -64.65
N GLN A 186 -8.56 20.87 -64.12
CA GLN A 186 -8.51 22.12 -64.92
C GLN A 186 -7.09 22.46 -65.36
N LYS A 187 -6.09 22.30 -64.48
CA LYS A 187 -4.68 22.48 -64.84
C LYS A 187 -4.23 21.49 -65.92
N GLN A 188 -4.60 20.21 -65.79
CA GLN A 188 -4.29 19.21 -66.81
C GLN A 188 -4.95 19.53 -68.16
N LYS A 189 -6.21 20.00 -68.16
CA LYS A 189 -6.88 20.46 -69.39
C LYS A 189 -6.20 21.68 -70.01
N GLN A 190 -5.75 22.64 -69.21
CA GLN A 190 -5.01 23.81 -69.70
C GLN A 190 -3.66 23.41 -70.31
N ILE A 191 -2.93 22.50 -69.67
CA ILE A 191 -1.65 21.99 -70.18
C ILE A 191 -1.87 21.23 -71.51
N ALA A 192 -2.91 20.40 -71.60
CA ALA A 192 -3.25 19.68 -72.83
C ALA A 192 -3.67 20.64 -73.97
N GLN A 193 -4.44 21.69 -73.66
CA GLN A 193 -4.81 22.73 -74.64
C GLN A 193 -3.60 23.52 -75.11
N GLU A 194 -2.67 23.86 -74.22
CA GLU A 194 -1.44 24.57 -74.57
C GLU A 194 -0.52 23.70 -75.46
N GLN A 195 -0.43 22.40 -75.18
CA GLN A 195 0.30 21.46 -76.02
C GLN A 195 -0.31 21.33 -77.43
N TYR A 196 -1.64 21.24 -77.51
CA TYR A 196 -2.36 21.19 -78.78
C TYR A 196 -2.21 22.48 -79.60
N GLN A 197 -2.22 23.65 -78.96
CA GLN A 197 -1.98 24.94 -79.63
C GLN A 197 -0.54 25.04 -80.17
N LYS A 198 0.46 24.59 -79.40
CA LYS A 198 1.86 24.55 -79.86
C LYS A 198 2.07 23.59 -81.02
N GLU A 199 1.28 22.53 -81.11
CA GLU A 199 1.34 21.58 -82.22
C GLU A 199 0.68 22.14 -83.49
N LEU A 200 -0.46 22.82 -83.36
CA LEU A 200 -1.09 23.55 -84.47
C LEU A 200 -0.20 24.68 -85.02
N GLU A 201 0.49 25.43 -84.15
CA GLU A 201 1.42 26.47 -84.59
C GLU A 201 2.62 25.90 -85.36
N LYS A 202 3.14 24.73 -84.98
CA LYS A 202 4.20 24.05 -85.71
C LYS A 202 3.74 23.59 -87.10
N VAL A 203 2.50 23.14 -87.24
CA VAL A 203 1.91 22.74 -88.53
C VAL A 203 1.66 23.96 -89.41
N GLN A 204 1.15 25.07 -88.86
CA GLN A 204 0.90 26.30 -89.61
C GLN A 204 2.19 27.01 -90.07
N GLN A 205 3.26 26.95 -89.30
CA GLN A 205 4.58 27.46 -89.71
C GLN A 205 5.22 26.61 -90.82
N GLY A 206 4.89 25.32 -90.91
CA GLY A 206 5.29 24.46 -92.03
C GLY A 206 4.60 24.81 -93.34
N ILE A 207 3.30 25.13 -93.29
CA ILE A 207 2.49 25.48 -94.48
C ILE A 207 2.88 26.87 -95.03
N LYS A 208 3.14 27.85 -94.15
CA LYS A 208 3.56 29.20 -94.57
C LYS A 208 4.90 29.22 -95.32
N ARG A 209 5.86 28.39 -94.91
CA ARG A 209 7.16 28.28 -95.59
C ARG A 209 7.08 27.66 -96.99
N GLN A 210 6.04 26.87 -97.28
CA GLN A 210 5.82 26.31 -98.62
C GLN A 210 5.04 27.27 -99.55
N GLN A 211 4.16 28.11 -99.01
CA GLN A 211 3.38 29.08 -99.79
C GLN A 211 4.19 30.33 -100.15
N GLU A 212 5.12 30.77 -99.31
CA GLU A 212 6.00 31.92 -99.58
C GLU A 212 6.96 31.68 -100.76
N LEU A 213 7.36 30.42 -101.01
CA LEU A 213 8.20 30.04 -102.16
C LEU A 213 7.44 29.98 -103.51
N GLN A 214 6.10 29.94 -103.50
CA GLN A 214 5.28 29.86 -104.72
C GLN A 214 4.68 31.20 -105.16
N GLU A 215 4.51 32.17 -104.26
CA GLU A 215 3.85 33.45 -104.57
C GLU A 215 4.78 34.55 -105.11
N GLU A 216 6.10 34.40 -104.96
CA GLU A 216 7.07 35.38 -105.47
C GLU A 216 7.26 35.30 -107.00
N CYS A 217 6.87 34.18 -107.62
CA CYS A 217 6.97 33.98 -109.07
C CYS A 217 5.79 34.53 -109.90
N LYS A 218 4.66 34.91 -109.30
CA LYS A 218 3.43 35.26 -110.05
C LYS A 218 3.06 36.74 -110.09
N ARG A 219 3.77 37.62 -109.37
CA ARG A 219 3.36 39.03 -109.20
C ARG A 219 3.98 40.02 -110.20
N LYS A 220 4.79 39.57 -111.17
CA LYS A 220 5.50 40.47 -112.11
C LYS A 220 4.83 40.65 -113.48
N ASP A 221 3.76 39.93 -113.82
CA ASP A 221 3.25 39.92 -115.21
C ASP A 221 2.00 40.75 -115.52
N GLU A 222 1.38 41.43 -114.54
CA GLU A 222 0.23 42.28 -114.85
C GLU A 222 0.36 43.68 -114.21
N GLU A 223 1.42 44.38 -114.60
CA GLU A 223 1.14 45.70 -115.17
C GLU A 223 -0.05 45.52 -116.12
N LYS A 224 -1.10 46.30 -115.95
CA LYS A 224 -2.04 46.77 -116.99
C LYS A 224 -3.50 46.53 -116.59
N LYS A 225 -4.35 47.53 -116.53
CA LYS A 225 -4.17 48.92 -116.98
C LYS A 225 -5.33 49.75 -116.43
N ILE A 226 -5.09 50.39 -115.29
CA ILE A 226 -5.19 51.86 -115.14
C ILE A 226 -6.59 52.51 -115.19
N LYS A 227 -7.68 51.85 -115.62
CA LYS A 227 -9.05 52.44 -115.61
C LYS A 227 -9.86 52.17 -114.33
N LEU A 228 -9.48 51.17 -113.53
CA LEU A 228 -10.08 50.91 -112.20
C LEU A 228 -9.51 51.84 -111.10
N GLN A 229 -8.60 52.75 -111.48
CA GLN A 229 -7.77 53.52 -110.56
C GLN A 229 -8.46 54.79 -110.04
N GLN A 230 -9.48 55.30 -110.74
CA GLN A 230 -10.20 56.53 -110.35
C GLN A 230 -11.36 56.25 -109.37
N PHE A 231 -12.03 55.10 -109.46
CA PHE A 231 -13.06 54.68 -108.49
C PHE A 231 -12.47 54.20 -107.15
N ARG A 232 -11.23 53.70 -107.17
CA ARG A 232 -10.50 53.25 -105.98
C ARG A 232 -10.07 54.39 -105.06
N GLN A 233 -9.92 55.63 -105.52
CA GLN A 233 -9.44 56.73 -104.66
C GLN A 233 -10.53 57.23 -103.69
N GLU A 234 -11.80 57.23 -104.08
CA GLU A 234 -12.91 57.60 -103.19
C GLU A 234 -13.25 56.50 -102.16
N LEU A 235 -13.18 55.23 -102.57
CA LEU A 235 -13.31 54.09 -101.65
C LEU A 235 -12.12 54.01 -100.68
N LYS A 236 -10.88 54.20 -101.15
CA LYS A 236 -9.68 54.21 -100.29
C LYS A 236 -9.71 55.29 -99.22
N ASN A 237 -10.25 56.47 -99.51
CA ASN A 237 -10.32 57.53 -98.49
C ASN A 237 -11.34 57.21 -97.38
N LYS A 238 -12.47 56.58 -97.72
CA LYS A 238 -13.46 56.10 -96.74
C LYS A 238 -13.00 54.84 -95.99
N GLU A 239 -12.35 53.91 -96.68
CA GLU A 239 -11.72 52.73 -96.08
C GLU A 239 -10.58 53.12 -95.14
N LEU A 240 -9.73 54.08 -95.52
CA LEU A 240 -8.65 54.59 -94.68
C LEU A 240 -9.17 55.30 -93.43
N GLN A 241 -10.25 56.10 -93.55
CA GLN A 241 -10.91 56.71 -92.39
C GLN A 241 -11.54 55.66 -91.46
N HIS A 242 -12.21 54.65 -92.02
CA HIS A 242 -12.81 53.58 -91.24
C HIS A 242 -11.75 52.67 -90.59
N GLU A 243 -10.64 52.42 -91.29
CA GLU A 243 -9.49 51.65 -90.80
C GLU A 243 -8.77 52.40 -89.68
N GLN A 244 -8.59 53.73 -89.80
CA GLN A 244 -8.07 54.57 -88.73
C GLN A 244 -9.00 54.61 -87.51
N GLU A 245 -10.32 54.67 -87.69
CA GLU A 245 -11.29 54.60 -86.58
C GLU A 245 -11.31 53.23 -85.89
N LEU A 246 -11.21 52.15 -86.67
CA LEU A 246 -11.13 50.78 -86.13
C LEU A 246 -9.83 50.55 -85.38
N LEU A 247 -8.70 51.05 -85.89
CA LEU A 247 -7.41 51.00 -85.20
C LEU A 247 -7.47 51.80 -83.90
N TYR A 248 -8.02 53.01 -83.91
CA TYR A 248 -8.18 53.83 -82.71
C TYR A 248 -9.10 53.16 -81.66
N LYS A 249 -10.24 52.57 -82.09
CA LYS A 249 -11.11 51.80 -81.18
C LYS A 249 -10.42 50.56 -80.61
N LYS A 250 -9.61 49.87 -81.41
CA LYS A 250 -8.85 48.69 -80.99
C LYS A 250 -7.77 49.05 -79.99
N GLU A 251 -7.03 50.14 -80.21
CA GLU A 251 -6.05 50.67 -79.26
C GLU A 251 -6.70 51.12 -77.95
N LEU A 252 -7.87 51.79 -78.01
CA LEU A 252 -8.62 52.21 -76.84
C LEU A 252 -9.13 51.00 -76.01
N LEU A 253 -9.61 49.95 -76.68
CA LEU A 253 -10.01 48.70 -76.03
C LEU A 253 -8.82 47.99 -75.38
N GLN A 254 -7.70 47.86 -76.10
CA GLN A 254 -6.47 47.28 -75.56
C GLN A 254 -5.93 48.08 -74.37
N TYR A 255 -6.02 49.40 -74.41
CA TYR A 255 -5.63 50.25 -73.29
C TYR A 255 -6.53 50.03 -72.05
N LYS A 256 -7.85 49.97 -72.24
CA LYS A 256 -8.80 49.67 -71.15
C LYS A 256 -8.61 48.25 -70.60
N GLU A 257 -8.29 47.28 -71.44
CA GLU A 257 -8.00 45.90 -71.06
C GLU A 257 -6.71 45.80 -70.26
N LYS A 258 -5.64 46.48 -70.69
CA LYS A 258 -4.39 46.62 -69.92
C LYS A 258 -4.64 47.26 -68.55
N GLN A 259 -5.48 48.29 -68.44
CA GLN A 259 -5.82 48.89 -67.15
C GLN A 259 -6.61 47.94 -66.24
N ARG A 260 -7.56 47.16 -66.78
CA ARG A 260 -8.31 46.15 -66.01
C ARG A 260 -7.40 45.05 -65.50
N LEU A 261 -6.51 44.54 -66.35
CA LEU A 261 -5.53 43.51 -66.00
C LEU A 261 -4.54 44.03 -64.95
N PHE A 262 -4.06 45.27 -65.09
CA PHE A 262 -3.21 45.92 -64.10
C PHE A 262 -3.89 46.02 -62.72
N LYS A 263 -5.15 46.49 -62.67
CA LYS A 263 -5.92 46.56 -61.42
C LYS A 263 -6.19 45.18 -60.81
N GLN A 264 -6.45 44.16 -61.64
CA GLN A 264 -6.66 42.80 -61.17
C GLN A 264 -5.38 42.19 -60.58
N ASN A 265 -4.25 42.41 -61.23
CA ASN A 265 -2.94 41.98 -60.73
C ASN A 265 -2.57 42.70 -59.42
N GLN A 266 -2.83 44.01 -59.33
CA GLN A 266 -2.61 44.78 -58.10
C GLN A 266 -3.45 44.22 -56.94
N LYS A 267 -4.73 43.92 -57.18
CA LYS A 267 -5.63 43.32 -56.19
C LYS A 267 -5.20 41.90 -55.77
N GLN A 268 -4.69 41.09 -56.69
CA GLN A 268 -4.11 39.78 -56.36
C GLN A 268 -2.85 39.91 -55.51
N LEU A 269 -2.00 40.91 -55.81
CA LEU A 269 -0.77 41.18 -55.08
C LEU A 269 -1.05 41.67 -53.65
N GLU A 270 -2.09 42.49 -53.46
CA GLU A 270 -2.58 42.91 -52.15
C GLU A 270 -3.15 41.74 -51.34
N ARG A 271 -3.95 40.85 -51.97
CA ARG A 271 -4.47 39.64 -51.31
C ARG A 271 -3.37 38.69 -50.87
N THR A 272 -2.35 38.50 -51.71
CA THR A 272 -1.19 37.66 -51.35
C THR A 272 -0.36 38.28 -50.24
N LYS A 273 -0.16 39.61 -50.23
CA LYS A 273 0.48 40.32 -49.11
C LYS A 273 -0.32 40.18 -47.81
N ALA A 274 -1.62 40.42 -47.83
CA ALA A 274 -2.50 40.29 -46.66
C ALA A 274 -2.52 38.84 -46.13
N SER A 275 -2.57 37.85 -47.02
CA SER A 275 -2.51 36.44 -46.64
C SER A 275 -1.18 36.07 -45.98
N LYS A 276 -0.05 36.58 -46.50
CA LYS A 276 1.27 36.36 -45.89
C LYS A 276 1.37 36.99 -44.51
N GLN A 277 0.90 38.22 -44.35
CA GLN A 277 0.87 38.91 -43.05
C GLN A 277 0.00 38.15 -42.03
N ALA A 278 -1.17 37.67 -42.42
CA ALA A 278 -2.03 36.87 -41.56
C ALA A 278 -1.36 35.53 -41.13
N GLN A 279 -0.64 34.87 -42.04
CA GLN A 279 0.16 33.68 -41.71
C GLN A 279 1.31 34.00 -40.75
N GLU A 280 2.02 35.10 -40.94
CA GLU A 280 3.09 35.55 -40.06
C GLU A 280 2.58 35.86 -38.64
N GLU A 281 1.43 36.54 -38.52
CA GLU A 281 0.79 36.80 -37.23
C GLU A 281 0.35 35.52 -36.53
N LEU A 282 -0.26 34.58 -37.27
CA LEU A 282 -0.66 33.28 -36.74
C LEU A 282 0.57 32.50 -36.23
N ASN A 283 1.65 32.49 -37.01
CA ASN A 283 2.91 31.86 -36.63
C ASN A 283 3.53 32.52 -35.39
N LYS A 284 3.43 33.84 -35.26
CA LYS A 284 3.90 34.58 -34.07
C LYS A 284 3.10 34.18 -32.83
N LYS A 285 1.77 34.09 -32.92
CA LYS A 285 0.90 33.61 -31.83
C LYS A 285 1.22 32.16 -31.45
N LEU A 286 1.42 31.29 -32.44
CA LEU A 286 1.82 29.90 -32.21
C LEU A 286 3.18 29.78 -31.48
N ARG A 287 4.16 30.62 -31.83
CA ARG A 287 5.44 30.67 -31.10
C ARG A 287 5.27 31.12 -29.67
N GLN A 288 4.47 32.17 -29.42
CA GLN A 288 4.18 32.66 -28.07
C GLN A 288 3.49 31.60 -27.21
N VAL A 289 2.53 30.85 -27.76
CA VAL A 289 1.87 29.76 -27.04
C VAL A 289 2.86 28.64 -26.71
N LYS A 290 3.73 28.27 -27.66
CA LYS A 290 4.79 27.26 -27.42
C LYS A 290 5.76 27.71 -26.34
N GLU A 291 6.18 28.97 -26.36
CA GLU A 291 7.10 29.54 -25.38
C GLU A 291 6.47 29.59 -23.98
N LEU A 292 5.19 29.97 -23.87
CA LEU A 292 4.44 29.91 -22.61
C LEU A 292 4.29 28.47 -22.09
N GLN A 293 4.01 27.50 -22.96
CA GLN A 293 3.96 26.09 -22.57
C GLN A 293 5.33 25.58 -22.10
N GLN A 294 6.41 25.93 -22.81
CA GLN A 294 7.77 25.54 -22.45
C GLN A 294 8.20 26.14 -21.11
N ASN A 295 7.88 27.41 -20.86
CA ASN A 295 8.10 28.07 -19.57
C ASN A 295 7.30 27.42 -18.44
N LYS A 296 6.07 26.96 -18.72
CA LYS A 296 5.25 26.25 -17.72
C LYS A 296 5.84 24.88 -17.37
N ILE A 297 6.38 24.17 -18.37
CA ILE A 297 7.09 22.90 -18.16
C ILE A 297 8.36 23.12 -17.34
N LEU A 298 9.17 24.14 -17.66
CA LEU A 298 10.37 24.49 -16.90
C LEU A 298 10.06 24.83 -15.43
N LYS A 299 9.01 25.61 -15.18
CA LYS A 299 8.56 25.90 -13.80
C LYS A 299 8.14 24.65 -13.04
N MET A 300 7.40 23.73 -13.68
CA MET A 300 7.04 22.46 -13.05
C MET A 300 8.28 21.60 -12.74
N GLN A 301 9.29 21.60 -13.63
CA GLN A 301 10.55 20.90 -13.39
C GLN A 301 11.34 21.51 -12.23
N GLU A 302 11.44 22.84 -12.15
CA GLU A 302 12.08 23.53 -11.02
C GLU A 302 11.34 23.25 -9.70
N GLU A 303 10.01 23.31 -9.69
CA GLU A 303 9.20 22.99 -8.50
C GLU A 303 9.39 21.54 -8.05
N TYR A 304 9.40 20.60 -9.00
CA TYR A 304 9.67 19.20 -8.72
C TYR A 304 11.06 19.00 -8.11
N GLN A 305 12.08 19.63 -8.70
CA GLN A 305 13.45 19.52 -8.23
C GLN A 305 13.64 20.17 -6.86
N ASN A 306 12.97 21.29 -6.60
CA ASN A 306 12.94 21.94 -5.29
C ASN A 306 12.26 21.05 -4.23
N LYS A 307 11.15 20.38 -4.58
CA LYS A 307 10.49 19.41 -3.69
C LYS A 307 11.39 18.21 -3.41
N GLN A 308 12.10 17.71 -4.42
CA GLN A 308 13.06 16.62 -4.25
C GLN A 308 14.21 17.01 -3.32
N ASN A 309 14.80 18.19 -3.53
CA ASN A 309 15.86 18.74 -2.66
C ASN A 309 15.37 18.95 -1.21
N LEU A 310 14.14 19.43 -1.04
CA LEU A 310 13.52 19.59 0.28
C LEU A 310 13.36 18.24 0.98
N SER A 311 12.88 17.23 0.25
CA SER A 311 12.72 15.86 0.75
C SER A 311 14.07 15.24 1.15
N GLU A 312 15.10 15.39 0.31
CA GLU A 312 16.45 14.93 0.63
C GLU A 312 17.04 15.62 1.86
N ASN A 313 16.81 16.93 2.01
CA ASN A 313 17.25 17.67 3.19
C ASN A 313 16.52 17.23 4.46
N GLN A 314 15.22 16.95 4.37
CA GLN A 314 14.46 16.39 5.50
C GLN A 314 14.95 14.98 5.86
N GLN A 315 15.29 14.16 4.87
CA GLN A 315 15.86 12.84 5.09
C GLN A 315 17.23 12.92 5.77
N LYS A 316 18.12 13.83 5.32
CA LYS A 316 19.41 14.09 5.98
C LYS A 316 19.25 14.53 7.43
N LEU A 317 18.32 15.46 7.71
CA LEU A 317 18.02 15.90 9.08
C LEU A 317 17.48 14.76 9.95
N PHE A 318 16.64 13.90 9.38
CA PHE A 318 16.12 12.72 10.06
C PHE A 318 17.22 11.71 10.39
N GLU A 319 18.13 11.45 9.44
CA GLU A 319 19.27 10.57 9.63
C GLU A 319 20.24 11.10 10.69
N GLN A 320 20.52 12.40 10.69
CA GLN A 320 21.30 13.06 11.75
C GLN A 320 20.61 12.90 13.12
N ALA A 321 19.31 13.14 13.21
CA ALA A 321 18.55 12.97 14.45
C ALA A 321 18.54 11.50 14.94
N LYS A 322 18.46 10.54 14.00
CA LYS A 322 18.58 9.11 14.29
C LYS A 322 19.97 8.77 14.84
N HIS A 323 21.03 9.31 14.23
CA HIS A 323 22.40 9.12 14.68
C HIS A 323 22.61 9.69 16.10
N PHE A 324 22.11 10.90 16.38
CA PHE A 324 22.15 11.50 17.72
C PHE A 324 21.44 10.64 18.77
N LYS A 325 20.27 10.08 18.46
CA LYS A 325 19.57 9.16 19.37
C LYS A 325 20.38 7.89 19.64
N THR A 326 21.05 7.34 18.63
CA THR A 326 21.92 6.18 18.81
C THR A 326 23.09 6.49 19.75
N ILE A 327 23.74 7.65 19.57
CA ILE A 327 24.79 8.12 20.48
C ILE A 327 24.25 8.29 21.91
N GLU A 328 23.06 8.88 22.07
CA GLU A 328 22.45 9.08 23.38
C GLU A 328 22.14 7.75 24.08
N VAL A 329 21.64 6.75 23.33
CA VAL A 329 21.40 5.40 23.84
C VAL A 329 22.72 4.73 24.23
N GLN A 330 23.76 4.84 23.40
CA GLN A 330 25.09 4.31 23.74
C GLN A 330 25.64 4.95 25.01
N LYS A 331 25.51 6.28 25.19
CA LYS A 331 25.89 6.97 26.43
C LYS A 331 25.11 6.46 27.65
N LYS A 332 23.80 6.21 27.51
CA LYS A 332 22.98 5.65 28.61
C LYS A 332 23.39 4.22 28.96
N ILE A 333 23.69 3.39 27.96
CA ILE A 333 24.19 2.03 28.16
C ILE A 333 25.55 2.07 28.88
N GLN A 334 26.44 2.97 28.46
CA GLN A 334 27.75 3.16 29.08
C GLN A 334 27.61 3.60 30.55
N GLN A 335 26.77 4.59 30.85
CA GLN A 335 26.49 5.02 32.22
C GLN A 335 25.88 3.90 33.07
N GLN A 336 25.03 3.05 32.49
CA GLN A 336 24.46 1.91 33.20
C GLN A 336 25.52 0.84 33.49
N LYS A 337 26.44 0.61 32.56
CA LYS A 337 27.59 -0.29 32.73
C LYS A 337 28.52 0.20 33.84
N GLU A 338 28.81 1.50 33.88
CA GLU A 338 29.61 2.12 34.95
C GLU A 338 28.94 1.99 36.32
N LYS A 339 27.63 2.24 36.42
CA LYS A 339 26.87 2.02 37.67
C LYS A 339 26.90 0.55 38.12
N MET A 340 26.81 -0.38 37.17
CA MET A 340 26.88 -1.81 37.45
C MET A 340 28.28 -2.20 37.94
N GLN A 341 29.34 -1.68 37.33
CA GLN A 341 30.71 -1.87 37.78
C GLN A 341 30.95 -1.32 39.18
N GLN A 342 30.52 -0.08 39.46
CA GLN A 342 30.61 0.51 40.81
C GLN A 342 29.84 -0.31 41.85
N SER A 343 28.67 -0.85 41.51
CA SER A 343 27.91 -1.74 42.40
C SER A 343 28.62 -3.07 42.62
N ALA A 344 29.24 -3.64 41.58
CA ALA A 344 30.01 -4.87 41.67
C ALA A 344 31.28 -4.68 42.53
N GLU A 345 31.97 -3.54 42.38
CA GLU A 345 33.11 -3.16 43.20
C GLU A 345 32.71 -2.98 44.66
N LYS A 346 31.61 -2.26 44.94
CA LYS A 346 31.07 -2.15 46.31
C LYS A 346 30.77 -3.52 46.93
N CYS A 347 30.19 -4.44 46.15
CA CYS A 347 29.92 -5.81 46.60
C CYS A 347 31.21 -6.58 46.89
N ARG A 348 32.23 -6.46 46.02
CA ARG A 348 33.56 -7.07 46.24
C ARG A 348 34.23 -6.50 47.49
N SER A 349 34.24 -5.19 47.67
CA SER A 349 34.80 -4.55 48.87
C SER A 349 34.07 -5.00 50.14
N GLN A 350 32.74 -5.12 50.11
CA GLN A 350 31.99 -5.67 51.24
C GLN A 350 32.33 -7.14 51.53
N GLN A 351 32.58 -7.96 50.50
CA GLN A 351 33.03 -9.33 50.69
C GLN A 351 34.43 -9.39 51.30
N VAL A 352 35.35 -8.53 50.86
CA VAL A 352 36.69 -8.42 51.44
C VAL A 352 36.60 -8.02 52.92
N ILE A 353 35.81 -6.99 53.26
CA ILE A 353 35.59 -6.58 54.66
C ILE A 353 34.99 -7.72 55.49
N LYS A 354 34.04 -8.49 54.94
CA LYS A 354 33.48 -9.68 55.63
C LYS A 354 34.51 -10.77 55.86
N LEU A 355 35.42 -10.98 54.92
CA LEU A 355 36.51 -11.94 55.05
C LEU A 355 37.52 -11.47 56.10
N GLU A 356 37.93 -10.20 56.07
CA GLU A 356 38.85 -9.60 57.03
C GLU A 356 38.28 -9.64 58.45
N THR A 357 37.02 -9.25 58.64
CA THR A 357 36.34 -9.34 59.96
C THR A 357 36.21 -10.78 60.44
N ASN A 358 36.01 -11.76 59.55
CA ASN A 358 36.03 -13.17 59.92
C ASN A 358 37.43 -13.64 60.31
N ILE A 359 38.46 -13.25 59.57
CA ILE A 359 39.87 -13.53 59.91
C ILE A 359 40.21 -12.92 61.27
N GLU A 360 39.78 -11.69 61.55
CA GLU A 360 40.03 -11.02 62.82
C GLU A 360 39.27 -11.70 63.98
N LYS A 361 38.00 -12.08 63.79
CA LYS A 361 37.26 -12.90 64.76
C LYS A 361 37.95 -14.24 65.03
N GLN A 362 38.52 -14.85 63.99
CA GLN A 362 39.26 -16.10 64.11
C GLN A 362 40.59 -15.89 64.85
N LYS A 363 41.31 -14.79 64.60
CA LYS A 363 42.49 -14.38 65.37
C LYS A 363 42.15 -14.17 66.84
N LYS A 364 41.11 -13.39 67.16
CA LYS A 364 40.63 -13.18 68.55
C LYS A 364 40.20 -14.47 69.22
N LYS A 365 39.55 -15.38 68.48
CA LYS A 365 39.22 -16.72 68.99
C LYS A 365 40.48 -17.54 69.28
N ASN A 366 41.47 -17.49 68.41
CA ASN A 366 42.74 -18.18 68.59
C ASN A 366 43.55 -17.58 69.74
N GLU A 367 43.57 -16.25 69.90
CA GLU A 367 44.16 -15.56 71.05
C GLU A 367 43.46 -15.95 72.35
N ARG A 368 42.12 -16.02 72.35
CA ARG A 368 41.36 -16.51 73.51
C ARG A 368 41.67 -17.98 73.82
N ILE A 369 41.85 -18.81 72.79
CA ILE A 369 42.30 -20.21 72.97
C ILE A 369 43.70 -20.25 73.55
N LYS A 370 44.64 -19.45 73.04
CA LYS A 370 46.00 -19.33 73.59
C LYS A 370 45.98 -18.86 75.04
N PHE A 371 45.21 -17.82 75.36
CA PHE A 371 45.05 -17.33 76.73
C PHE A 371 44.43 -18.38 77.65
N ILE A 372 43.43 -19.13 77.20
CA ILE A 372 42.86 -20.26 77.94
C ILE A 372 43.90 -21.38 78.12
N GLN A 373 44.73 -21.65 77.11
CA GLN A 373 45.83 -22.63 77.20
C GLN A 373 46.91 -22.14 78.16
N GLU A 374 47.27 -20.87 78.16
CA GLU A 374 48.20 -20.26 79.12
C GLU A 374 47.65 -20.30 80.54
N LEU A 375 46.38 -19.97 80.75
CA LEU A 375 45.71 -20.12 82.05
C LEU A 375 45.68 -21.57 82.51
N LYS A 376 45.38 -22.51 81.60
CA LYS A 376 45.44 -23.95 81.89
C LYS A 376 46.86 -24.41 82.19
N ASN A 377 47.87 -23.86 81.52
CA ASN A 377 49.28 -24.15 81.78
C ASN A 377 49.73 -23.57 83.12
N ILE A 378 49.24 -22.39 83.51
CA ILE A 378 49.47 -21.79 84.83
C ILE A 378 48.76 -22.59 85.93
N GLU A 379 47.50 -23.02 85.72
CA GLU A 379 46.81 -23.95 86.61
C GLU A 379 47.51 -25.30 86.67
N HIS A 380 48.04 -25.80 85.56
CA HIS A 380 48.82 -27.03 85.50
C HIS A 380 50.15 -26.87 86.22
N LEU A 381 50.83 -25.71 86.13
CA LEU A 381 52.04 -25.41 86.90
C LEU A 381 51.76 -25.29 88.40
N LYS A 382 50.64 -24.68 88.79
CA LYS A 382 50.17 -24.66 90.19
C LYS A 382 49.75 -26.05 90.69
N LYS A 383 49.22 -26.89 89.80
CA LYS A 383 48.96 -28.31 90.07
C LYS A 383 50.25 -29.12 90.15
N ILE A 384 51.28 -28.84 89.33
CA ILE A 384 52.61 -29.43 89.41
C ILE A 384 53.32 -29.02 90.71
N GLU A 385 53.17 -27.78 91.18
CA GLU A 385 53.72 -27.36 92.47
C GLU A 385 53.02 -28.06 93.64
N LYS A 386 51.69 -28.23 93.59
CA LYS A 386 50.95 -29.07 94.56
C LYS A 386 51.26 -30.57 94.43
N GLN A 387 51.50 -31.05 93.22
CA GLN A 387 51.87 -32.44 92.93
C GLN A 387 53.35 -32.71 93.23
N GLY A 388 54.23 -31.72 93.30
CA GLY A 388 55.62 -31.87 93.73
C GLY A 388 55.76 -32.20 95.22
N GLU A 389 54.73 -31.87 96.02
CA GLU A 389 54.60 -32.30 97.42
C GLU A 389 54.02 -33.72 97.54
N GLU A 390 53.20 -34.16 96.58
CA GLU A 390 52.60 -35.52 96.53
C GLU A 390 53.46 -36.54 95.72
N GLU A 391 54.34 -36.10 94.82
CA GLU A 391 55.23 -36.91 93.97
C GLU A 391 56.44 -37.49 94.71
N LYS A 392 56.73 -37.03 95.94
CA LYS A 392 57.67 -37.74 96.83
C LYS A 392 57.06 -39.03 97.41
N GLU A 393 55.73 -39.16 97.40
CA GLU A 393 55.02 -40.32 97.97
C GLU A 393 54.53 -41.31 96.90
N GLN A 394 54.36 -40.89 95.64
CA GLN A 394 53.85 -41.76 94.55
C GLN A 394 54.90 -42.26 93.55
N LYS A 395 56.18 -41.88 93.70
CA LYS A 395 57.30 -42.45 92.91
C LYS A 395 57.59 -43.93 93.20
N GLN A 396 56.92 -44.55 94.18
CA GLN A 396 56.96 -46.00 94.41
C GLN A 396 55.82 -46.79 93.75
N LYS A 397 54.77 -46.16 93.19
CA LYS A 397 53.58 -46.87 92.69
C LYS A 397 53.34 -46.78 91.17
N ILE A 398 54.17 -46.07 90.42
CA ILE A 398 54.00 -45.87 88.97
C ILE A 398 55.21 -46.43 88.20
N GLU A 399 55.68 -47.60 88.61
CA GLU A 399 56.45 -48.50 87.75
C GLU A 399 55.57 -49.63 87.17
N GLU A 400 54.34 -49.81 87.68
CA GLU A 400 53.46 -50.93 87.32
C GLU A 400 52.38 -50.66 86.25
N LEU A 401 52.14 -49.40 85.81
CA LEU A 401 51.02 -49.08 84.90
C LEU A 401 51.43 -48.52 83.53
N LYS A 402 52.60 -48.91 83.01
CA LYS A 402 53.05 -48.54 81.65
C LYS A 402 52.56 -49.46 80.52
N ASN A 403 51.56 -50.32 80.75
CA ASN A 403 51.09 -51.29 79.76
C ASN A 403 49.65 -51.13 79.22
N ILE A 404 48.94 -50.03 79.48
CA ILE A 404 47.58 -49.83 78.94
C ILE A 404 47.41 -48.43 78.33
N ASN A 405 47.99 -48.18 77.15
CA ASN A 405 47.40 -47.22 76.21
C ASN A 405 47.89 -47.39 74.77
N LYS A 406 47.79 -48.61 74.24
CA LYS A 406 48.03 -48.89 72.82
C LYS A 406 46.74 -48.84 71.97
N ASP A 407 45.56 -48.76 72.59
CA ASP A 407 44.26 -48.93 71.90
C ASP A 407 43.58 -47.63 71.41
N GLN A 408 43.95 -46.45 71.90
CA GLN A 408 43.33 -45.20 71.43
C GLN A 408 43.91 -44.66 70.11
N ARG A 409 45.04 -45.23 69.63
CA ARG A 409 45.66 -44.82 68.36
C ARG A 409 45.03 -45.48 67.12
N VAL A 410 44.33 -46.61 67.27
CA VAL A 410 43.69 -47.32 66.15
C VAL A 410 42.34 -46.68 65.79
N GLU A 411 41.59 -46.18 66.77
CA GLU A 411 40.26 -45.61 66.57
C GLU A 411 40.28 -44.23 65.86
N LEU A 412 41.34 -43.45 66.09
CA LEU A 412 41.55 -42.14 65.47
C LEU A 412 41.94 -42.25 63.99
N ASN A 413 42.73 -43.28 63.63
CA ASN A 413 43.09 -43.55 62.23
C ASN A 413 41.91 -44.12 61.43
N GLN A 414 41.02 -44.92 62.04
CA GLN A 414 39.80 -45.39 61.37
C GLN A 414 38.81 -44.25 61.08
N LYS A 415 38.68 -43.26 61.97
CA LYS A 415 37.81 -42.07 61.74
C LYS A 415 38.34 -41.15 60.64
N ILE A 416 39.66 -41.09 60.44
CA ILE A 416 40.28 -40.33 59.34
C ILE A 416 40.04 -41.04 58.01
N ILE A 417 40.23 -42.36 57.96
CA ILE A 417 39.97 -43.17 56.76
C ILE A 417 38.48 -43.09 56.33
N LEU A 418 37.54 -43.11 57.28
CA LEU A 418 36.10 -42.96 57.00
C LEU A 418 35.72 -41.56 56.49
N LYS A 419 36.41 -40.50 56.93
CA LYS A 419 36.18 -39.15 56.41
C LYS A 419 36.72 -39.00 54.99
N ASP A 420 37.89 -39.57 54.70
CA ASP A 420 38.44 -39.58 53.34
C ASP A 420 37.60 -40.42 52.39
N PHE A 421 36.98 -41.51 52.87
CA PHE A 421 36.02 -42.29 52.11
C PHE A 421 34.77 -41.48 51.77
N LYS A 422 34.19 -40.76 52.74
CA LYS A 422 33.03 -39.88 52.52
C LYS A 422 33.32 -38.70 51.60
N ILE A 423 34.55 -38.18 51.62
CA ILE A 423 34.98 -37.11 50.70
C ILE A 423 35.10 -37.66 49.28
N LYS A 424 35.68 -38.85 49.09
CA LYS A 424 35.76 -39.51 47.78
C LYS A 424 34.38 -39.90 47.25
N GLU A 425 33.47 -40.34 48.12
CA GLU A 425 32.08 -40.64 47.80
C GLU A 425 31.34 -39.39 47.29
N LYS A 426 31.43 -38.26 48.01
CA LYS A 426 30.85 -36.98 47.54
C LYS A 426 31.47 -36.45 46.25
N GLN A 427 32.75 -36.71 46.01
CA GLN A 427 33.40 -36.36 44.74
C GLN A 427 32.93 -37.27 43.59
N LEU A 428 32.65 -38.53 43.87
CA LEU A 428 32.07 -39.48 42.92
C LEU A 428 30.62 -39.09 42.60
N GLU A 429 29.80 -38.77 43.60
CA GLU A 429 28.44 -38.24 43.43
C GLU A 429 28.43 -36.97 42.58
N LYS A 430 29.35 -36.03 42.84
CA LYS A 430 29.49 -34.81 42.03
C LYS A 430 29.85 -35.11 40.58
N LYS A 431 30.72 -36.10 40.33
CA LYS A 431 31.06 -36.56 38.97
C LYS A 431 29.85 -37.20 38.29
N GLN A 432 29.12 -38.07 38.98
CA GLN A 432 27.90 -38.70 38.48
C GLN A 432 26.82 -37.66 38.17
N LEU A 433 26.64 -36.64 39.02
CA LEU A 433 25.68 -35.56 38.79
C LEU A 433 26.04 -34.72 37.56
N LEU A 434 27.32 -34.40 37.38
CA LEU A 434 27.81 -33.70 36.18
C LEU A 434 27.63 -34.55 34.91
N GLU A 435 27.82 -35.85 35.01
CA GLU A 435 27.58 -36.80 33.92
C GLU A 435 26.08 -36.92 33.59
N GLN A 436 25.21 -36.94 34.61
CA GLN A 436 23.76 -36.88 34.45
C GLN A 436 23.30 -35.60 33.77
N ILE A 437 23.88 -34.45 34.14
CA ILE A 437 23.61 -33.16 33.48
C ILE A 437 24.05 -33.19 32.02
N LYS A 438 25.22 -33.77 31.72
CA LYS A 438 25.68 -33.97 30.32
C LYS A 438 24.75 -34.89 29.54
N LEU A 439 24.30 -36.00 30.13
CA LEU A 439 23.35 -36.92 29.51
C LEU A 439 21.98 -36.28 29.28
N GLN A 440 21.49 -35.45 30.21
CA GLN A 440 20.26 -34.67 30.03
C GLN A 440 20.43 -33.59 28.95
N GLY A 441 21.58 -32.92 28.88
CA GLY A 441 21.91 -31.98 27.81
C GLY A 441 21.93 -32.66 26.42
N ASN A 442 22.55 -33.83 26.34
CA ASN A 442 22.59 -34.65 25.12
C ASN A 442 21.21 -35.19 24.75
N SER A 443 20.39 -35.58 25.72
CA SER A 443 18.99 -35.98 25.51
C SER A 443 18.14 -34.82 24.98
N LYS A 444 18.29 -33.61 25.54
CA LYS A 444 17.62 -32.39 25.03
C LYS A 444 18.07 -32.04 23.62
N MET A 445 19.35 -32.18 23.30
CA MET A 445 19.89 -32.00 21.94
C MET A 445 19.36 -33.07 20.97
N LYS A 446 19.30 -34.33 21.40
CA LYS A 446 18.73 -35.44 20.64
C LYS A 446 17.23 -35.24 20.38
N ASN A 447 16.49 -34.73 21.36
CA ASN A 447 15.08 -34.41 21.22
C ASN A 447 14.84 -33.20 20.32
N LYS A 448 15.70 -32.18 20.37
CA LYS A 448 15.66 -31.06 19.41
C LYS A 448 15.97 -31.53 17.99
N LYS A 449 16.97 -32.40 17.82
CA LYS A 449 17.31 -33.01 16.53
C LYS A 449 16.15 -33.87 16.00
N LEU A 450 15.55 -34.69 16.86
CA LEU A 450 14.38 -35.51 16.53
C LEU A 450 13.15 -34.65 16.20
N ALA A 451 12.94 -33.53 16.89
CA ALA A 451 11.86 -32.60 16.59
C ALA A 451 12.06 -31.90 15.23
N LEU A 452 13.29 -31.51 14.91
CA LEU A 452 13.64 -30.98 13.59
C LEU A 452 13.49 -32.04 12.49
N GLU A 453 13.87 -33.28 12.76
CA GLU A 453 13.71 -34.40 11.84
C GLU A 453 12.24 -34.75 11.60
N LYS A 454 11.40 -34.72 12.65
CA LYS A 454 9.94 -34.84 12.53
C LYS A 454 9.31 -33.69 11.77
N LEU A 455 9.77 -32.46 11.97
CA LEU A 455 9.32 -31.29 11.21
C LEU A 455 9.65 -31.45 9.73
N TYR A 456 10.88 -31.88 9.44
CA TYR A 456 11.34 -32.14 8.08
C TYR A 456 10.57 -33.29 7.42
N GLN A 457 10.36 -34.41 8.12
CA GLN A 457 9.52 -35.51 7.63
C GLN A 457 8.08 -35.08 7.40
N LYS A 458 7.50 -34.24 8.29
CA LYS A 458 6.15 -33.69 8.10
C LYS A 458 6.08 -32.85 6.82
N GLN A 459 7.05 -31.98 6.58
CA GLN A 459 7.12 -31.18 5.35
C GLN A 459 7.30 -32.07 4.11
N LEU A 460 8.10 -33.13 4.21
CA LEU A 460 8.28 -34.10 3.13
C LEU A 460 6.98 -34.85 2.81
N MET A 461 6.26 -35.29 3.84
CA MET A 461 4.95 -35.95 3.71
C MET A 461 3.89 -34.99 3.15
N GLU A 462 3.84 -33.74 3.60
CA GLU A 462 2.95 -32.72 3.01
C GLU A 462 3.27 -32.49 1.53
N ARG A 463 4.55 -32.47 1.16
CA ARG A 463 4.97 -32.32 -0.24
C ARG A 463 4.62 -33.54 -1.08
N GLN A 464 4.78 -34.75 -0.53
CA GLN A 464 4.37 -36.00 -1.17
C GLN A 464 2.85 -36.12 -1.28
N PHE A 465 2.11 -35.66 -0.27
CA PHE A 465 0.65 -35.63 -0.28
C PHE A 465 0.13 -34.65 -1.32
N LEU A 466 0.69 -33.44 -1.38
CA LEU A 466 0.36 -32.47 -2.43
C LEU A 466 0.69 -33.01 -3.82
N LYS A 467 1.81 -33.73 -3.96
CA LYS A 467 2.17 -34.41 -5.21
C LYS A 467 1.21 -35.55 -5.54
N ALA A 468 0.82 -36.38 -4.57
CA ALA A 468 -0.14 -37.44 -4.76
C ALA A 468 -1.54 -36.90 -5.11
N CYS A 469 -2.01 -35.84 -4.44
CA CYS A 469 -3.26 -35.16 -4.81
C CYS A 469 -3.20 -34.55 -6.21
N PHE A 470 -2.03 -34.02 -6.61
CA PHE A 470 -1.83 -33.50 -7.95
C PHE A 470 -1.86 -34.63 -9.00
N ASP A 471 -1.14 -35.73 -8.74
CA ASP A 471 -1.08 -36.91 -9.61
C ASP A 471 -2.43 -37.65 -9.68
N GLU A 472 -3.19 -37.66 -8.58
CA GLU A 472 -4.54 -38.24 -8.50
C GLU A 472 -5.56 -37.36 -9.25
N LYS A 473 -5.41 -36.04 -9.21
CA LYS A 473 -6.19 -35.10 -10.03
C LYS A 473 -5.84 -35.21 -11.52
N LEU A 474 -4.58 -35.48 -11.84
CA LEU A 474 -4.12 -35.81 -13.19
C LEU A 474 -4.71 -37.14 -13.68
N LYS A 475 -4.68 -38.18 -12.84
CA LYS A 475 -5.32 -39.47 -13.13
C LYS A 475 -6.83 -39.36 -13.26
N TRP A 476 -7.50 -38.51 -12.47
CA TRP A 476 -8.94 -38.28 -12.59
C TRP A 476 -9.28 -37.60 -13.93
N ASN A 477 -8.43 -36.67 -14.38
CA ASN A 477 -8.53 -36.07 -15.71
C ASN A 477 -8.19 -37.04 -16.85
N GLU A 478 -7.30 -38.01 -16.64
CA GLU A 478 -7.05 -39.08 -17.61
C GLU A 478 -8.15 -40.15 -17.61
N SER A 479 -8.78 -40.42 -16.46
CA SER A 479 -9.87 -41.41 -16.30
C SER A 479 -11.22 -40.90 -16.80
N LEU A 480 -11.38 -39.58 -16.98
CA LEU A 480 -12.56 -38.97 -17.60
C LEU A 480 -12.44 -38.83 -19.13
N LYS A 481 -11.38 -39.37 -19.74
CA LYS A 481 -11.32 -39.55 -21.20
C LYS A 481 -12.14 -40.76 -21.62
N ILE A 482 -13.41 -40.51 -21.86
CA ILE A 482 -14.26 -41.29 -22.76
C ILE A 482 -13.51 -41.41 -24.10
N SER A 483 -13.19 -42.64 -24.52
CA SER A 483 -12.83 -42.96 -25.92
C SER A 483 -14.09 -42.80 -26.78
N PRO A 484 -14.03 -42.32 -28.04
CA PRO A 484 -13.22 -42.88 -29.15
C PRO A 484 -12.55 -41.73 -29.97
N SER A 485 -11.80 -41.87 -31.06
CA SER A 485 -11.51 -42.90 -32.08
C SER A 485 -10.24 -42.45 -32.81
N GLU A 486 -9.45 -43.43 -33.25
CA GLU A 486 -8.76 -43.48 -34.54
C GLU A 486 -8.13 -42.18 -35.08
N ASP A 487 -6.80 -42.09 -35.06
CA ASP A 487 -6.11 -42.23 -36.34
C ASP A 487 -4.61 -42.53 -36.19
N LYS A 488 -4.19 -43.37 -37.12
CA LYS A 488 -2.84 -43.85 -37.36
C LYS A 488 -1.88 -42.68 -37.61
N TYR A 489 -0.63 -42.79 -37.19
CA TYR A 489 0.52 -42.68 -38.10
C TYR A 489 1.80 -43.11 -37.38
N ASP A 490 2.50 -44.02 -38.05
CA ASP A 490 3.81 -44.55 -37.73
C ASP A 490 4.87 -43.45 -37.59
N ASN A 491 5.78 -43.63 -36.62
CA ASN A 491 7.21 -43.41 -36.85
C ASN A 491 8.02 -44.13 -35.76
N GLU A 492 8.44 -45.35 -36.13
CA GLU A 492 9.65 -46.01 -35.66
C GLU A 492 10.87 -45.08 -35.76
N LEU A 493 11.67 -44.99 -34.69
CA LEU A 493 13.13 -44.91 -34.78
C LEU A 493 13.79 -45.15 -33.42
N ASP A 494 14.07 -46.44 -33.20
CA ASP A 494 15.28 -47.05 -32.64
C ASP A 494 16.18 -46.31 -31.64
N LEU A 495 16.23 -46.93 -30.44
CA LEU A 495 17.41 -47.57 -29.84
C LEU A 495 18.77 -46.84 -29.92
N LYS A 496 19.29 -46.38 -28.77
CA LYS A 496 20.27 -47.14 -27.95
C LYS A 496 20.75 -46.37 -26.70
N PRO A 497 21.16 -47.09 -25.65
CA PRO A 497 21.79 -46.55 -24.45
C PRO A 497 23.31 -46.41 -24.67
N SER A 498 23.94 -45.37 -24.13
CA SER A 498 25.39 -45.32 -24.02
C SER A 498 25.82 -44.78 -22.67
N THR A 499 26.29 -45.73 -21.87
CA THR A 499 27.17 -45.56 -20.72
C THR A 499 28.46 -44.84 -21.12
N ALA A 500 28.94 -43.89 -20.33
CA ALA A 500 30.31 -43.90 -19.78
C ALA A 500 30.66 -42.59 -19.07
N ILE A 501 31.32 -42.80 -17.95
CA ILE A 501 31.92 -41.84 -17.04
C ILE A 501 33.14 -41.19 -17.70
N THR A 502 33.27 -39.87 -17.63
CA THR A 502 34.57 -39.21 -17.45
C THR A 502 34.45 -37.99 -16.55
N LYS A 503 35.38 -37.95 -15.59
CA LYS A 503 35.70 -36.82 -14.72
C LYS A 503 36.31 -35.70 -15.56
N ASP A 504 35.92 -34.45 -15.35
CA ASP A 504 36.82 -33.44 -14.77
C ASP A 504 36.24 -32.01 -14.82
N SER A 505 36.43 -31.34 -13.69
CA SER A 505 36.64 -29.91 -13.46
C SER A 505 35.72 -28.86 -14.11
N LEU A 506 35.07 -28.10 -13.21
CA LEU A 506 34.84 -26.65 -13.32
C LEU A 506 34.04 -26.16 -14.53
N ASN A 507 32.70 -26.17 -14.42
CA ASN A 507 31.88 -25.21 -15.15
C ASN A 507 30.67 -24.76 -14.32
N ILE A 508 30.56 -23.46 -14.16
CA ILE A 508 29.46 -22.73 -13.53
C ILE A 508 28.16 -23.11 -14.26
N PRO A 509 27.07 -23.51 -13.58
CA PRO A 509 25.86 -23.93 -14.27
C PRO A 509 25.24 -22.74 -15.02
N ARG A 510 25.20 -22.88 -16.35
CA ARG A 510 24.46 -22.02 -17.28
C ARG A 510 22.96 -22.27 -17.11
N VAL A 511 22.36 -21.69 -16.06
CA VAL A 511 20.91 -21.79 -15.75
C VAL A 511 20.02 -21.09 -16.79
N GLN A 512 20.59 -20.35 -17.75
CA GLN A 512 19.82 -19.61 -18.76
C GLN A 512 19.17 -20.50 -19.85
N ALA A 513 19.55 -21.76 -20.01
CA ALA A 513 19.03 -22.59 -21.11
C ALA A 513 17.66 -23.24 -20.85
N GLN A 514 17.24 -23.41 -19.59
CA GLN A 514 15.94 -23.99 -19.26
C GLN A 514 14.81 -22.95 -19.17
N VAL A 515 15.12 -21.71 -18.81
CA VAL A 515 14.12 -20.62 -18.77
C VAL A 515 13.66 -20.26 -20.19
N ASN A 516 14.57 -20.28 -21.17
CA ASN A 516 14.24 -19.94 -22.56
C ASN A 516 13.30 -20.95 -23.24
N LYS A 517 13.37 -22.24 -22.87
CA LYS A 517 12.47 -23.26 -23.45
C LYS A 517 11.03 -23.16 -22.97
N ASN A 518 10.80 -22.65 -21.76
CA ASN A 518 9.44 -22.42 -21.26
C ASN A 518 8.82 -21.19 -21.93
N LEU A 519 9.60 -20.11 -22.09
CA LEU A 519 9.17 -18.90 -22.81
C LEU A 519 8.78 -19.18 -24.27
N GLU A 520 9.57 -19.98 -25.00
CA GLU A 520 9.26 -20.36 -26.39
C GLU A 520 7.97 -21.19 -26.51
N ASN A 521 7.62 -21.99 -25.49
CA ASN A 521 6.40 -22.76 -25.48
C ASN A 521 5.17 -21.91 -25.16
N ASP A 522 5.31 -20.90 -24.31
CA ASP A 522 4.24 -19.97 -23.98
C ASP A 522 3.95 -19.01 -25.15
N GLU A 523 4.99 -18.55 -25.86
CA GLU A 523 4.83 -17.75 -27.09
C GLU A 523 4.09 -18.51 -28.19
N LYS A 524 4.39 -19.79 -28.39
CA LYS A 524 3.70 -20.63 -29.39
C LYS A 524 2.21 -20.77 -29.09
N LYS A 525 1.83 -20.92 -27.82
CA LYS A 525 0.42 -21.03 -27.39
C LYS A 525 -0.34 -19.72 -27.59
N ILE A 526 0.28 -18.59 -27.28
CA ILE A 526 -0.30 -17.27 -27.54
C ILE A 526 -0.54 -17.08 -29.04
N ILE A 527 0.43 -17.46 -29.89
CA ILE A 527 0.29 -17.39 -31.35
C ILE A 527 -0.85 -18.29 -31.85
N GLU A 528 -1.04 -19.46 -31.25
CA GLU A 528 -2.11 -20.39 -31.63
C GLU A 528 -3.50 -19.85 -31.27
N ILE A 529 -3.66 -19.22 -30.11
CA ILE A 529 -4.91 -18.58 -29.69
C ILE A 529 -5.22 -17.36 -30.56
N LEU A 530 -4.20 -16.57 -30.92
CA LEU A 530 -4.38 -15.43 -31.82
C LEU A 530 -4.82 -15.82 -33.25
N LYS A 531 -4.61 -17.08 -33.66
CA LYS A 531 -5.11 -17.61 -34.93
C LYS A 531 -6.60 -17.96 -34.87
N ASN A 532 -7.16 -18.25 -33.69
CA ASN A 532 -8.57 -18.52 -33.54
C ASN A 532 -9.36 -17.22 -33.25
N PRO A 533 -10.21 -16.74 -34.18
CA PRO A 533 -10.91 -15.47 -34.02
C PRO A 533 -11.88 -15.45 -32.83
N GLN A 534 -12.46 -16.59 -32.44
CA GLN A 534 -13.39 -16.69 -31.31
C GLN A 534 -12.63 -16.57 -29.97
N LYS A 535 -11.57 -17.38 -29.76
CA LYS A 535 -10.76 -17.27 -28.55
C LYS A 535 -10.09 -15.90 -28.41
N LYS A 536 -9.71 -15.28 -29.53
CA LYS A 536 -9.20 -13.91 -29.54
C LYS A 536 -10.25 -12.89 -29.08
N GLN A 537 -11.50 -13.06 -29.50
CA GLN A 537 -12.59 -12.20 -29.04
C GLN A 537 -12.87 -12.40 -27.55
N GLU A 538 -12.92 -13.64 -27.06
CA GLU A 538 -13.08 -13.96 -25.65
C GLU A 538 -11.95 -13.40 -24.78
N LEU A 539 -10.70 -13.47 -25.27
CA LEU A 539 -9.54 -12.86 -24.61
C LEU A 539 -9.69 -11.35 -24.53
N ASN A 540 -10.07 -10.68 -25.62
CA ASN A 540 -10.29 -9.23 -25.62
C ASN A 540 -11.43 -8.82 -24.65
N GLU A 541 -12.54 -9.55 -24.65
CA GLU A 541 -13.67 -9.28 -23.74
C GLU A 541 -13.27 -9.49 -22.26
N LEU A 542 -12.43 -10.49 -21.99
CA LEU A 542 -11.86 -10.73 -20.67
C LEU A 542 -10.92 -9.58 -20.26
N GLU A 543 -9.99 -9.19 -21.12
CA GLU A 543 -9.07 -8.07 -20.88
C GLU A 543 -9.82 -6.76 -20.64
N GLU A 544 -10.87 -6.47 -21.41
CA GLU A 544 -11.72 -5.29 -21.21
C GLU A 544 -12.42 -5.33 -19.84
N ARG A 545 -12.95 -6.49 -19.44
CA ARG A 545 -13.59 -6.66 -18.12
C ARG A 545 -12.59 -6.49 -16.98
N GLN A 546 -11.40 -7.08 -17.12
CA GLN A 546 -10.32 -6.96 -16.14
C GLN A 546 -9.85 -5.52 -16.01
N LEU A 547 -9.69 -4.81 -17.14
CA LEU A 547 -9.36 -3.39 -17.15
C LEU A 547 -10.43 -2.56 -16.44
N GLN A 548 -11.71 -2.82 -16.68
CA GLN A 548 -12.80 -2.13 -16.01
C GLN A 548 -12.81 -2.39 -14.49
N GLU A 549 -12.62 -3.63 -14.04
CA GLU A 549 -12.50 -3.98 -12.63
C GLU A 549 -11.31 -3.26 -11.97
N MET A 550 -10.17 -3.20 -12.66
CA MET A 550 -8.96 -2.52 -12.19
C MET A 550 -9.20 -1.01 -12.05
N ILE A 551 -9.83 -0.38 -13.05
CA ILE A 551 -10.18 1.03 -13.03
C ILE A 551 -11.12 1.32 -11.85
N GLN A 552 -12.17 0.52 -11.66
CA GLN A 552 -13.11 0.70 -10.55
C GLN A 552 -12.43 0.60 -9.18
N LEU A 553 -11.50 -0.34 -9.00
CA LEU A 553 -10.74 -0.47 -7.77
C LEU A 553 -9.83 0.73 -7.54
N ILE A 554 -9.12 1.20 -8.58
CA ILE A 554 -8.24 2.37 -8.49
C ILE A 554 -9.04 3.64 -8.17
N GLU A 555 -10.17 3.85 -8.85
CA GLU A 555 -11.06 5.00 -8.59
C GLU A 555 -11.60 4.98 -7.15
N TYR A 556 -11.96 3.80 -6.64
CA TYR A 556 -12.40 3.63 -5.25
C TYR A 556 -11.28 3.97 -4.26
N GLU A 557 -10.08 3.44 -4.45
CA GLU A 557 -8.93 3.73 -3.57
C GLU A 557 -8.49 5.21 -3.66
N GLN A 558 -8.61 5.83 -4.83
CA GLN A 558 -8.35 7.26 -5.01
C GLN A 558 -9.37 8.12 -4.24
N GLN A 559 -10.66 7.77 -4.26
CA GLN A 559 -11.67 8.47 -3.46
C GLN A 559 -11.37 8.39 -1.97
N LEU A 560 -10.98 7.20 -1.47
CA LEU A 560 -10.57 7.04 -0.09
C LEU A 560 -9.33 7.87 0.24
N GLU A 561 -8.35 7.95 -0.68
CA GLU A 561 -7.16 8.79 -0.48
C GLU A 561 -7.51 10.29 -0.39
N GLU A 562 -8.41 10.78 -1.23
CA GLU A 562 -8.90 12.16 -1.13
C GLU A 562 -9.66 12.44 0.18
N GLU A 563 -10.38 11.45 0.71
CA GLU A 563 -11.00 11.55 2.04
C GLU A 563 -9.95 11.58 3.16
N ARG A 564 -8.91 10.74 3.08
CA ARG A 564 -7.78 10.74 4.02
C ARG A 564 -7.07 12.09 4.02
N GLU A 565 -6.77 12.65 2.85
CA GLU A 565 -6.14 13.97 2.73
C GLU A 565 -7.02 15.08 3.32
N ARG A 566 -8.33 15.05 3.05
CA ARG A 566 -9.29 16.00 3.65
C ARG A 566 -9.30 15.89 5.18
N ILE A 567 -9.27 14.68 5.73
CA ILE A 567 -9.20 14.45 7.18
C ILE A 567 -7.88 14.97 7.75
N LEU A 568 -6.74 14.68 7.11
CA LEU A 568 -5.43 15.18 7.55
C LEU A 568 -5.34 16.71 7.53
N PHE A 569 -5.98 17.35 6.54
CA PHE A 569 -6.00 18.81 6.41
C PHE A 569 -6.84 19.48 7.49
N GLN A 570 -7.96 18.86 7.90
CA GLN A 570 -8.86 19.41 8.93
C GLN A 570 -8.29 19.33 10.36
N ILE A 571 -7.22 18.56 10.58
CA ILE A 571 -6.69 18.30 11.92
C ILE A 571 -5.56 19.28 12.25
N GLU A 572 -5.88 20.23 13.14
CA GLU A 572 -4.92 21.23 13.62
C GLU A 572 -3.85 20.65 14.56
N ASN A 573 -4.14 19.51 15.21
CA ASN A 573 -3.22 18.90 16.16
C ASN A 573 -2.21 18.00 15.46
N TYR A 574 -0.98 18.49 15.33
CA TYR A 574 0.15 17.79 14.69
C TYR A 574 0.37 16.34 15.17
N LYS A 575 0.12 16.03 16.45
CA LYS A 575 0.30 14.64 16.95
C LYS A 575 -0.80 13.71 16.49
N GLU A 576 -2.02 14.22 16.40
CA GLU A 576 -3.16 13.48 15.89
C GLU A 576 -3.01 13.27 14.39
N GLN A 577 -2.58 14.32 13.67
CA GLN A 577 -2.19 14.23 12.26
C GLN A 577 -1.12 13.15 12.04
N THR A 578 -0.03 13.14 12.82
CA THR A 578 1.02 12.10 12.73
C THR A 578 0.50 10.69 13.06
N ARG A 579 -0.49 10.57 13.96
CA ARG A 579 -1.10 9.28 14.30
C ARG A 579 -1.93 8.76 13.13
N LEU A 580 -2.76 9.61 12.54
CA LEU A 580 -3.58 9.27 11.37
C LEU A 580 -2.72 9.00 10.14
N GLU A 581 -1.64 9.74 9.94
CA GLU A 581 -0.65 9.46 8.88
C GLU A 581 -0.12 8.02 8.96
N LYS A 582 0.11 7.51 10.18
CA LYS A 582 0.55 6.11 10.37
C LYS A 582 -0.55 5.10 10.08
N ILE A 583 -1.79 5.42 10.43
CA ILE A 583 -2.96 4.56 10.15
C ILE A 583 -3.18 4.53 8.63
N PHE A 584 -3.21 5.68 7.98
CA PHE A 584 -3.34 5.81 6.54
C PHE A 584 -2.17 5.17 5.79
N SER A 585 -0.96 5.17 6.35
CA SER A 585 0.16 4.39 5.79
C SER A 585 -0.08 2.88 5.82
N ILE A 586 -0.80 2.34 6.81
CA ILE A 586 -1.18 0.93 6.85
C ILE A 586 -2.28 0.67 5.81
N GLU A 587 -3.30 1.53 5.76
CA GLU A 587 -4.39 1.43 4.78
C GLU A 587 -3.89 1.51 3.34
N ARG A 588 -2.96 2.41 3.02
CA ARG A 588 -2.32 2.49 1.68
C ARG A 588 -1.59 1.20 1.30
N LYS A 589 -0.95 0.53 2.27
CA LYS A 589 -0.32 -0.78 2.03
C LYS A 589 -1.35 -1.87 1.78
N GLU A 590 -2.50 -1.81 2.47
CA GLU A 590 -3.61 -2.71 2.25
C GLU A 590 -4.25 -2.50 0.87
N ALA A 591 -4.45 -1.25 0.46
CA ALA A 591 -4.89 -0.86 -0.88
C ALA A 591 -3.95 -1.41 -1.98
N GLN A 592 -2.63 -1.24 -1.80
CA GLN A 592 -1.63 -1.82 -2.71
C GLN A 592 -1.76 -3.35 -2.80
N LYS A 593 -1.94 -4.02 -1.66
CA LYS A 593 -2.13 -5.48 -1.62
C LYS A 593 -3.42 -5.90 -2.33
N ASN A 594 -4.50 -5.12 -2.21
CA ASN A 594 -5.76 -5.39 -2.91
C ASN A 594 -5.59 -5.30 -4.43
N ILE A 595 -4.87 -4.29 -4.92
CA ILE A 595 -4.53 -4.13 -6.34
C ILE A 595 -3.67 -5.31 -6.82
N GLU A 596 -2.62 -5.68 -6.08
CA GLU A 596 -1.77 -6.84 -6.43
C GLU A 596 -2.56 -8.15 -6.47
N ASN A 597 -3.47 -8.35 -5.52
CA ASN A 597 -4.31 -9.55 -5.50
C ASN A 597 -5.27 -9.60 -6.70
N LEU A 598 -5.82 -8.44 -7.10
CA LEU A 598 -6.67 -8.35 -8.28
C LEU A 598 -5.87 -8.63 -9.56
N GLN A 599 -4.65 -8.08 -9.68
CA GLN A 599 -3.73 -8.36 -10.80
C GLN A 599 -3.43 -9.85 -10.91
N LYS A 600 -3.06 -10.51 -9.80
CA LYS A 600 -2.81 -11.96 -9.78
C LYS A 600 -4.04 -12.78 -10.18
N LYS A 601 -5.23 -12.33 -9.77
CA LYS A 601 -6.50 -12.95 -10.18
C LYS A 601 -6.72 -12.79 -11.69
N HIS A 602 -6.43 -11.62 -12.25
CA HIS A 602 -6.53 -11.35 -13.68
C HIS A 602 -5.53 -12.17 -14.50
N GLU A 603 -4.27 -12.22 -14.07
CA GLU A 603 -3.23 -13.08 -14.65
C GLU A 603 -3.67 -14.55 -14.67
N HIS A 604 -4.18 -15.05 -13.54
CA HIS A 604 -4.67 -16.42 -13.46
C HIS A 604 -5.85 -16.71 -14.40
N GLN A 605 -6.77 -15.75 -14.56
CA GLN A 605 -7.89 -15.90 -15.51
C GLN A 605 -7.40 -15.94 -16.96
N ILE A 606 -6.41 -15.11 -17.32
CA ILE A 606 -5.78 -15.15 -18.64
C ILE A 606 -5.07 -16.50 -18.83
N GLU A 607 -4.28 -16.95 -17.86
CA GLU A 607 -3.64 -18.27 -17.92
C GLU A 607 -4.66 -19.39 -18.14
N VAL A 608 -5.77 -19.41 -17.40
CA VAL A 608 -6.82 -20.42 -17.57
C VAL A 608 -7.39 -20.37 -18.98
N LEU A 609 -7.65 -19.20 -19.54
CA LEU A 609 -8.14 -19.04 -20.91
C LEU A 609 -7.08 -19.41 -21.96
N LEU A 610 -5.80 -19.26 -21.65
CA LEU A 610 -4.70 -19.66 -22.53
C LEU A 610 -4.42 -21.18 -22.49
N PHE A 611 -4.74 -21.85 -21.39
CA PHE A 611 -4.49 -23.28 -21.18
C PHE A 611 -5.74 -24.18 -21.36
N THR A 612 -6.89 -23.58 -21.66
CA THR A 612 -8.12 -24.26 -22.11
C THR A 612 -8.38 -23.96 -23.58
#